data_AF-A0A0R3QJT1-F1
#
_entry.id   AF-A0A0R3QJT1-F1
#
_cell.length_a   1.000
_cell.length_b   1.000
_cell.length_c   1.000
_cell.angle_alpha   90.00
_cell.angle_beta   90.00
_cell.angle_gamma   90.00
#
_symmetry.space_group_name_H-M   'P 1'
#
loop_
_entity.id
_entity.type
_entity.pdbx_description
1 polymer ?
#
loop_
_entity_poly.entity_id
_entity_poly.type
_entity_poly.pdbx_seq_one_letter_code
_entity_poly.pdbx_strand_id
1 'polypeptide(L)'
;LISFNPMTGSLIERKNFFTSIKRIEILPYSNAQTHIYHLIMLDDRNKVMLYPENMDAQEQQVPLHFFNFNVSGNLEGLVLNVSRKKLSSTWKVNLSLRNEQRIVAVVSKPSYLLIVTFTEKVHSAGRVLGNRSVLYKYANPNLVAIAVLDSTHSVLQIYLIDAVSGYIVYSGKQNKITGPIHLVHCENWLAYSYWSEKGRRVEVAVVELYEGLEQTDAFHYNSLVHTLAAKVTALSQAYIFPQGVAALGVTETELGLSTRSLLVAMPFGAIYVISKRLLDARRPLEMTQELAEEMLLPYRPELPIASEDFINYNQSIHGIRGFKTSPSGLESTSLMLAYGTDLFFTQLTPSGTFDILKDDFDHLLISIVLLTLVIGSLLCKRLGKNNSLKQAWQ
;
A
#
# COMPACT_ATOMS: atom_id res chain seq x y z
N LEU A 1 -18.31 5.32 23.88
CA LEU A 1 -18.54 5.39 22.42
C LEU A 1 -19.44 6.57 22.12
N ILE A 2 -18.99 7.42 21.20
CA ILE A 2 -19.70 8.61 20.74
C ILE A 2 -19.93 8.38 19.25
N SER A 3 -21.20 8.30 18.84
CA SER A 3 -21.62 8.28 17.45
C SER A 3 -22.08 9.68 17.09
N PHE A 4 -21.54 10.24 16.01
CA PHE A 4 -21.88 11.56 15.51
C PHE A 4 -21.88 11.56 13.99
N ASN A 5 -22.62 12.48 13.39
CA ASN A 5 -22.62 12.66 11.94
C ASN A 5 -21.35 13.45 11.55
N PRO A 6 -20.46 12.89 10.70
CA PRO A 6 -19.21 13.55 10.33
C PRO A 6 -19.41 14.81 9.46
N MET A 7 -20.56 14.95 8.79
CA MET A 7 -20.86 16.11 7.94
C MET A 7 -21.44 17.29 8.73
N THR A 8 -22.36 17.03 9.65
CA THR A 8 -23.03 18.08 10.43
C THR A 8 -22.42 18.31 11.81
N GLY A 9 -21.62 17.36 12.31
CA GLY A 9 -21.11 17.35 13.69
C GLY A 9 -22.17 17.04 14.75
N SER A 10 -23.41 16.71 14.35
CA SER A 10 -24.48 16.43 15.31
C SER A 10 -24.26 15.09 16.01
N LEU A 11 -24.36 15.09 17.33
CA LEU A 11 -24.32 13.87 18.14
C LEU A 11 -25.55 12.98 17.85
N ILE A 12 -25.30 11.72 17.51
CA ILE A 12 -26.35 10.72 17.27
C ILE A 12 -26.59 9.92 18.55
N GLU A 13 -25.53 9.36 19.12
CA GLU A 13 -25.63 8.49 20.30
C GLU A 13 -24.38 8.60 21.18
N ARG A 14 -24.56 8.50 22.49
CA ARG A 14 -23.47 8.36 23.46
C ARG A 14 -23.73 7.13 24.32
N LYS A 15 -22.89 6.11 24.17
CA LYS A 15 -22.92 4.87 24.97
C LYS A 15 -21.70 4.80 25.86
N ASN A 16 -21.92 4.70 27.17
CA ASN A 16 -20.84 4.52 28.14
C ASN A 16 -20.63 3.03 28.39
N PHE A 17 -19.37 2.61 28.44
CA PHE A 17 -19.00 1.24 28.81
C PHE A 17 -18.39 1.26 30.21
N PHE A 18 -18.75 0.28 31.04
CA PHE A 18 -18.26 0.16 32.42
C PHE A 18 -16.90 -0.54 32.53
N THR A 19 -16.40 -1.10 31.41
CA THR A 19 -15.13 -1.82 31.36
C THR A 19 -14.14 -1.15 30.41
N SER A 20 -12.85 -1.32 30.71
CA SER A 20 -11.75 -0.83 29.89
C SER A 20 -11.67 -1.63 28.60
N ILE A 21 -11.63 -0.91 27.47
CA ILE A 21 -11.54 -1.51 26.15
C ILE A 21 -10.07 -1.61 25.79
N LYS A 22 -9.60 -2.84 25.57
CA LYS A 22 -8.23 -3.16 25.16
C LYS A 22 -8.01 -2.96 23.66
N ARG A 23 -8.98 -3.37 22.85
CA ARG A 23 -8.88 -3.35 21.38
C ARG A 23 -10.23 -3.07 20.73
N ILE A 24 -10.20 -2.34 19.63
CA ILE A 24 -11.35 -2.02 18.80
C ILE A 24 -11.01 -2.39 17.38
N GLU A 25 -11.90 -3.12 16.72
CA GLU A 25 -11.78 -3.47 15.31
C GLU A 25 -13.15 -3.31 14.64
N ILE A 26 -13.14 -3.01 13.35
CA ILE A 26 -14.36 -2.91 12.55
C ILE A 26 -14.51 -4.22 11.77
N LEU A 27 -15.71 -4.77 11.73
CA LEU A 27 -16.02 -5.92 10.89
C LEU A 27 -15.84 -5.56 9.42
N PRO A 28 -15.29 -6.47 8.61
CA PRO A 28 -15.10 -6.20 7.18
C PRO A 28 -16.39 -6.23 6.36
N TYR A 29 -17.53 -6.59 6.98
CA TYR A 29 -18.82 -6.73 6.34
C TYR A 29 -19.80 -5.71 6.91
N SER A 30 -20.56 -5.07 6.03
CA SER A 30 -21.68 -4.22 6.41
C SER A 30 -22.94 -5.07 6.55
N ASN A 31 -23.78 -4.70 7.50
CA ASN A 31 -25.13 -5.26 7.59
C ASN A 31 -25.92 -5.01 6.29
N ALA A 32 -26.55 -6.04 5.76
CA ALA A 32 -27.22 -5.97 4.45
C ALA A 32 -28.43 -5.02 4.45
N GLN A 33 -29.06 -4.80 5.60
CA GLN A 33 -30.24 -3.96 5.74
C GLN A 33 -29.89 -2.52 6.08
N THR A 34 -28.90 -2.31 6.95
CA THR A 34 -28.57 -0.99 7.49
C THR A 34 -27.32 -0.38 6.86
N HIS A 35 -26.52 -1.15 6.11
CA HIS A 35 -25.21 -0.77 5.58
C HIS A 35 -24.23 -0.24 6.64
N ILE A 36 -24.50 -0.53 7.92
CA ILE A 36 -23.62 -0.17 9.03
C ILE A 36 -22.63 -1.32 9.25
N TYR A 37 -21.36 -0.98 9.41
CA TYR A 37 -20.32 -1.91 9.85
C TYR A 37 -20.34 -2.05 11.36
N HIS A 38 -20.34 -3.28 11.87
CA HIS A 38 -20.25 -3.47 13.31
C HIS A 38 -18.82 -3.31 13.81
N LEU A 39 -18.73 -2.80 15.02
CA LEU A 39 -17.51 -2.57 15.76
C LEU A 39 -17.39 -3.65 16.84
N ILE A 40 -16.29 -4.39 16.79
CA ILE A 40 -15.90 -5.36 17.80
C ILE A 40 -15.02 -4.66 18.83
N MET A 41 -15.41 -4.76 20.09
CA MET A 41 -14.62 -4.29 21.22
C MET A 41 -14.21 -5.49 22.06
N LEU A 42 -12.93 -5.56 22.39
CA LEU A 42 -12.39 -6.52 23.34
C LEU A 42 -12.09 -5.81 24.65
N ASP A 43 -12.70 -6.30 25.72
CA ASP A 43 -12.41 -5.91 27.09
C ASP A 43 -11.04 -6.47 27.54
N ASP A 44 -10.48 -5.97 28.64
CA ASP A 44 -9.25 -6.48 29.27
C ASP A 44 -9.34 -7.96 29.63
N ARG A 45 -10.54 -8.46 29.91
CA ARG A 45 -10.81 -9.89 30.16
C ARG A 45 -11.02 -10.71 28.88
N ASN A 46 -10.71 -10.15 27.71
CA ASN A 46 -11.00 -10.71 26.38
C ASN A 46 -12.49 -11.00 26.15
N LYS A 47 -13.39 -10.28 26.85
CA LYS A 47 -14.83 -10.37 26.59
C LYS A 47 -15.16 -9.58 25.34
N VAL A 48 -15.88 -10.21 24.42
CA VAL A 48 -16.23 -9.62 23.13
C VAL A 48 -17.55 -8.86 23.26
N MET A 49 -17.54 -7.58 22.91
CA MET A 49 -18.71 -6.73 22.79
C MET A 49 -18.86 -6.29 21.33
N LEU A 50 -20.10 -6.21 20.86
CA LEU A 50 -20.43 -5.82 19.49
C LEU A 50 -21.28 -4.54 19.54
N TYR A 51 -21.06 -3.67 18.57
CA TYR A 51 -21.86 -2.47 18.39
C TYR A 51 -22.08 -2.19 16.90
N PRO A 52 -23.33 -2.06 16.40
CA PRO A 52 -24.60 -2.30 17.08
C PRO A 52 -24.75 -3.74 17.62
N GLU A 53 -25.71 -4.01 18.51
CA GLU A 53 -25.87 -5.35 19.10
C GLU A 53 -26.59 -6.35 18.17
N ASN A 54 -27.34 -5.84 17.20
CA ASN A 54 -28.10 -6.64 16.23
C ASN A 54 -27.17 -7.10 15.09
N MET A 55 -26.95 -8.40 14.98
CA MET A 55 -26.16 -9.04 13.92
C MET A 55 -27.06 -9.88 13.02
N ASP A 56 -26.83 -9.84 11.71
CA ASP A 56 -27.48 -10.76 10.77
C ASP A 56 -26.85 -12.16 10.85
N ALA A 57 -27.61 -13.20 10.52
CA ALA A 57 -27.16 -14.59 10.61
C ALA A 57 -25.96 -14.90 9.69
N GLN A 58 -25.83 -14.21 8.55
CA GLN A 58 -24.71 -14.38 7.61
C GLN A 58 -23.39 -13.82 8.16
N GLU A 59 -23.44 -12.73 8.91
CA GLU A 59 -22.26 -12.10 9.54
C GLU A 59 -21.65 -12.97 10.64
N GLN A 60 -22.45 -13.89 11.21
CA GLN A 60 -22.01 -14.78 12.28
C GLN A 60 -21.15 -15.96 11.81
N GLN A 61 -21.16 -16.27 10.51
CA GLN A 61 -20.55 -17.49 9.97
C GLN A 61 -19.09 -17.32 9.53
N VAL A 62 -18.58 -16.09 9.43
CA VAL A 62 -17.20 -15.84 8.99
C VAL A 62 -16.25 -15.82 10.20
N PRO A 63 -15.23 -16.69 10.24
CA PRO A 63 -14.21 -16.65 11.29
C PRO A 63 -13.34 -15.40 11.13
N LEU A 64 -13.23 -14.62 12.19
CA LEU A 64 -12.35 -13.44 12.22
C LEU A 64 -11.06 -13.80 12.93
N HIS A 65 -9.95 -13.42 12.32
CA HIS A 65 -8.63 -13.67 12.87
C HIS A 65 -8.04 -12.39 13.42
N PHE A 66 -7.54 -12.44 14.65
CA PHE A 66 -6.81 -11.35 15.27
C PHE A 66 -5.36 -11.75 15.49
N PHE A 67 -4.47 -10.82 15.18
CA PHE A 67 -3.05 -10.93 15.48
C PHE A 67 -2.71 -10.04 16.67
N ASN A 68 -2.13 -10.63 17.71
CA ASN A 68 -1.61 -9.94 18.88
C ASN A 68 -0.10 -10.12 18.97
N PHE A 69 0.59 -9.09 19.43
CA PHE A 69 2.03 -9.12 19.67
C PHE A 69 2.37 -8.47 21.00
N ASN A 70 3.50 -8.88 21.57
CA ASN A 70 4.15 -8.23 22.71
C ASN A 70 5.56 -7.80 22.31
N VAL A 71 6.05 -6.70 22.88
CA VAL A 71 7.40 -6.15 22.66
C VAL A 71 8.51 -7.19 22.94
N SER A 72 8.24 -8.14 23.83
CA SER A 72 9.13 -9.25 24.20
C SER A 72 9.22 -10.38 23.17
N GLY A 73 8.47 -10.33 22.06
CA GLY A 73 8.55 -11.34 20.99
C GLY A 73 7.51 -12.46 21.05
N ASN A 74 6.51 -12.36 21.92
CA ASN A 74 5.39 -13.29 21.95
C ASN A 74 4.33 -12.84 20.94
N LEU A 75 4.04 -13.70 19.97
CA LEU A 75 3.04 -13.51 18.93
C LEU A 75 1.90 -14.52 19.13
N GLU A 76 0.65 -14.06 19.01
CA GLU A 76 -0.52 -14.89 19.19
C GLU A 76 -1.56 -14.60 18.09
N GLY A 77 -2.00 -15.67 17.43
CA GLY A 77 -3.17 -15.67 16.56
C GLY A 77 -4.40 -16.12 17.34
N LEU A 78 -5.50 -15.39 17.17
CA LEU A 78 -6.78 -15.67 17.82
C LEU A 78 -7.87 -15.72 16.76
N VAL A 79 -8.80 -16.66 16.91
CA VAL A 79 -10.04 -16.72 16.14
C VAL A 79 -11.19 -16.29 17.02
N LEU A 80 -11.98 -15.36 16.51
CA LEU A 80 -13.24 -14.95 17.09
C LEU A 80 -14.39 -15.68 16.40
N ASN A 81 -15.11 -16.45 17.19
CA ASN A 81 -16.42 -16.94 16.80
C ASN A 81 -17.46 -15.88 17.22
N VAL A 82 -17.99 -15.15 16.23
CA VAL A 82 -18.93 -14.04 16.43
C VAL A 82 -20.23 -14.52 17.08
N SER A 83 -20.77 -15.67 16.64
CA SER A 83 -22.00 -16.25 17.20
C SER A 83 -21.88 -16.55 18.70
N ARG A 84 -20.75 -17.15 19.11
CA ARG A 84 -20.50 -17.52 20.51
C ARG A 84 -19.86 -16.39 21.34
N LYS A 85 -19.54 -15.24 20.72
CA LYS A 85 -18.77 -14.14 21.33
C LYS A 85 -17.55 -14.63 22.10
N LYS A 86 -16.90 -15.69 21.59
CA LYS A 86 -15.80 -16.38 22.25
C LYS A 86 -14.55 -16.32 21.39
N LEU A 87 -13.46 -15.95 22.04
CA LEU A 87 -12.14 -15.90 21.46
C LEU A 87 -11.38 -17.21 21.78
N SER A 88 -10.78 -17.81 20.77
CA SER A 88 -9.93 -19.00 20.90
C SER A 88 -8.57 -18.76 20.26
N SER A 89 -7.48 -19.15 20.92
CA SER A 89 -6.13 -19.05 20.33
C SER A 89 -5.94 -20.15 19.29
N THR A 90 -5.49 -19.77 18.09
CA THR A 90 -5.15 -20.71 17.00
C THR A 90 -3.70 -21.12 17.06
N TRP A 91 -2.80 -20.15 17.24
CA TRP A 91 -1.37 -20.39 17.27
C TRP A 91 -0.67 -19.40 18.21
N LYS A 92 0.47 -19.84 18.74
CA LYS A 92 1.37 -19.03 19.57
C LYS A 92 2.78 -19.27 19.10
N VAL A 93 3.47 -18.20 18.74
CA VAL A 93 4.87 -18.24 18.33
C VAL A 93 5.64 -17.31 19.23
N ASN A 94 6.71 -17.83 19.83
CA ASN A 94 7.67 -17.00 20.53
C ASN A 94 8.91 -16.87 19.63
N LEU A 95 9.21 -15.64 19.22
CA LEU A 95 10.42 -15.33 18.44
C LEU A 95 11.72 -15.58 19.23
N SER A 96 11.60 -15.95 20.52
CA SER A 96 12.72 -16.27 21.41
C SER A 96 13.75 -15.16 21.45
N LEU A 97 13.25 -13.92 21.56
CA LEU A 97 14.07 -12.72 21.60
C LEU A 97 14.95 -12.72 22.84
N ARG A 98 16.21 -12.32 22.67
CA ARG A 98 17.10 -12.05 23.79
C ARG A 98 16.62 -10.81 24.54
N ASN A 99 17.08 -10.61 25.77
CA ASN A 99 16.71 -9.45 26.58
C ASN A 99 17.06 -8.11 25.90
N GLU A 100 18.06 -8.08 25.00
CA GLU A 100 18.46 -6.89 24.25
C GLU A 100 17.64 -6.64 22.98
N GLN A 101 16.83 -7.62 22.54
CA GLN A 101 16.03 -7.56 21.32
C GLN A 101 14.60 -7.16 21.63
N ARG A 102 14.07 -6.20 20.87
CA ARG A 102 12.70 -5.70 21.05
C ARG A 102 12.03 -5.50 19.70
N ILE A 103 10.73 -5.74 19.64
CA ILE A 103 9.91 -5.34 18.50
C ILE A 103 9.82 -3.80 18.50
N VAL A 104 10.33 -3.17 17.44
CA VAL A 104 10.33 -1.70 17.30
C VAL A 104 9.17 -1.22 16.47
N ALA A 105 8.76 -2.00 15.45
CA ALA A 105 7.67 -1.62 14.58
C ALA A 105 6.94 -2.85 14.03
N VAL A 106 5.62 -2.71 13.89
CA VAL A 106 4.73 -3.70 13.30
C VAL A 106 3.84 -2.98 12.31
N VAL A 107 3.83 -3.43 11.06
CA VAL A 107 3.08 -2.80 9.97
C VAL A 107 2.31 -3.87 9.22
N SER A 108 0.99 -3.72 9.17
CA SER A 108 0.14 -4.47 8.25
C SER A 108 0.06 -3.75 6.91
N LYS A 109 -0.48 -4.42 5.89
CA LYS A 109 -0.88 -3.73 4.66
C LYS A 109 -1.87 -2.61 4.97
N PRO A 110 -1.86 -1.52 4.19
CA PRO A 110 -2.83 -0.45 4.34
C PRO A 110 -4.24 -1.02 4.18
N SER A 111 -4.99 -1.01 5.28
CA SER A 111 -6.43 -1.23 5.27
C SER A 111 -7.11 0.13 5.16
N TYR A 112 -7.99 0.25 4.17
CA TYR A 112 -8.76 1.46 3.93
C TYR A 112 -9.65 1.73 5.14
N LEU A 113 -9.25 2.70 5.98
CA LEU A 113 -10.06 3.21 7.09
C LEU A 113 -11.16 4.16 6.58
N LEU A 114 -11.78 3.86 5.42
CA LEU A 114 -12.92 4.63 4.92
C LEU A 114 -13.99 3.70 4.31
N ILE A 115 -14.43 2.72 5.11
CA ILE A 115 -15.82 2.24 5.10
C ILE A 115 -16.26 1.40 3.88
N VAL A 116 -15.49 1.16 2.80
CA VAL A 116 -16.06 0.39 1.65
C VAL A 116 -15.28 -0.85 1.21
N THR A 117 -13.96 -0.94 1.44
CA THR A 117 -13.19 -2.16 1.12
C THR A 117 -12.03 -2.36 2.08
N PHE A 118 -12.08 -3.41 2.90
CA PHE A 118 -11.08 -3.71 3.94
C PHE A 118 -9.71 -4.19 3.41
N THR A 119 -9.59 -4.32 2.09
CA THR A 119 -8.39 -4.81 1.43
C THR A 119 -7.92 -3.86 0.36
N GLU A 120 -6.64 -3.57 0.39
CA GLU A 120 -5.89 -2.99 -0.71
C GLU A 120 -6.23 -3.69 -2.05
N LYS A 121 -6.72 -2.94 -3.05
CA LYS A 121 -6.94 -3.49 -4.39
C LYS A 121 -5.63 -3.56 -5.15
N VAL A 122 -5.35 -4.72 -5.73
CA VAL A 122 -4.19 -4.97 -6.58
C VAL A 122 -4.71 -5.22 -7.98
N HIS A 123 -4.44 -4.31 -8.92
CA HIS A 123 -4.93 -4.45 -10.28
C HIS A 123 -4.30 -5.63 -11.03
N SER A 124 -3.00 -5.86 -10.81
CA SER A 124 -2.24 -6.87 -11.54
C SER A 124 -1.62 -7.90 -10.59
N ALA A 125 -2.06 -9.16 -10.74
CA ALA A 125 -1.62 -10.30 -9.94
C ALA A 125 -0.18 -10.76 -10.28
N GLY A 126 0.33 -10.40 -11.46
CA GLY A 126 1.64 -10.83 -11.91
C GLY A 126 2.30 -9.80 -12.82
N ARG A 127 3.62 -9.82 -12.88
CA ARG A 127 4.41 -8.95 -13.75
C ARG A 127 4.81 -9.71 -15.01
N VAL A 128 4.65 -9.10 -16.18
CA VAL A 128 5.10 -9.69 -17.43
C VAL A 128 6.62 -9.55 -17.54
N LEU A 129 7.28 -10.67 -17.83
CA LEU A 129 8.73 -10.77 -18.06
C LEU A 129 9.06 -10.57 -19.55
N GLY A 130 10.34 -10.30 -19.87
CA GLY A 130 10.76 -10.04 -21.26
C GLY A 130 10.46 -11.21 -22.20
N ASN A 131 10.59 -12.44 -21.69
CA ASN A 131 10.24 -13.68 -22.40
C ASN A 131 8.72 -13.94 -22.53
N ARG A 132 7.86 -12.96 -22.23
CA ARG A 132 6.38 -13.03 -22.24
C ARG A 132 5.77 -13.99 -21.20
N SER A 133 6.58 -14.56 -20.31
CA SER A 133 6.05 -15.28 -19.15
C SER A 133 5.58 -14.31 -18.07
N VAL A 134 4.80 -14.80 -17.11
CA VAL A 134 4.25 -14.00 -16.02
C VAL A 134 4.90 -14.43 -14.71
N LEU A 135 5.48 -13.48 -14.00
CA LEU A 135 5.97 -13.64 -12.64
C LEU A 135 4.87 -13.23 -11.66
N TYR A 136 4.24 -14.20 -11.01
CA TYR A 136 3.14 -13.96 -10.08
C TYR A 136 3.63 -13.37 -8.78
N LYS A 137 2.99 -12.29 -8.36
CA LYS A 137 3.26 -11.60 -7.09
C LYS A 137 2.66 -12.42 -5.95
N TYR A 138 3.39 -12.55 -4.84
CA TYR A 138 2.83 -13.12 -3.62
C TYR A 138 2.06 -12.05 -2.84
N ALA A 139 0.74 -12.01 -3.01
CA ALA A 139 -0.13 -10.97 -2.48
C ALA A 139 -1.03 -11.48 -1.34
N ASN A 140 -0.44 -11.92 -0.22
CA ASN A 140 -1.21 -12.34 0.96
C ASN A 140 -1.84 -11.13 1.69
N PRO A 141 -3.17 -10.97 1.78
CA PRO A 141 -3.81 -9.83 2.45
C PRO A 141 -3.59 -9.82 3.98
N ASN A 142 -3.31 -10.98 4.58
CA ASN A 142 -3.16 -11.18 6.01
C ASN A 142 -1.69 -11.07 6.48
N LEU A 143 -0.79 -10.60 5.61
CA LEU A 143 0.63 -10.52 5.91
C LEU A 143 0.95 -9.31 6.81
N VAL A 144 1.73 -9.56 7.85
CA VAL A 144 2.18 -8.54 8.81
C VAL A 144 3.70 -8.51 8.82
N ALA A 145 4.27 -7.31 8.68
CA ALA A 145 5.69 -7.06 8.79
C ALA A 145 6.06 -6.68 10.22
N ILE A 146 7.09 -7.32 10.77
CA ILE A 146 7.60 -7.09 12.12
C ILE A 146 9.08 -6.78 12.03
N ALA A 147 9.49 -5.66 12.63
CA ALA A 147 10.89 -5.30 12.81
C ALA A 147 11.32 -5.49 14.25
N VAL A 148 12.35 -6.32 14.43
CA VAL A 148 13.01 -6.56 15.71
C VAL A 148 14.39 -5.93 15.65
N LEU A 149 14.68 -5.02 16.57
CA LEU A 149 15.99 -4.39 16.69
C LEU A 149 16.70 -4.90 17.94
N ASP A 150 17.94 -5.33 17.76
CA ASP A 150 18.93 -5.52 18.82
C ASP A 150 19.74 -4.24 18.94
N SER A 151 19.51 -3.50 20.03
CA SER A 151 20.23 -2.24 20.25
C SER A 151 21.68 -2.44 20.68
N THR A 152 22.05 -3.63 21.18
CA THR A 152 23.42 -3.88 21.68
C THR A 152 24.35 -4.38 20.58
N HIS A 153 23.84 -5.25 19.72
CA HIS A 153 24.61 -5.80 18.60
C HIS A 153 24.36 -5.06 17.28
N SER A 154 23.51 -4.02 17.29
CA SER A 154 23.08 -3.26 16.11
C SER A 154 22.61 -4.21 15.00
N VAL A 155 21.68 -5.11 15.33
CA VAL A 155 21.13 -6.11 14.38
C VAL A 155 19.64 -5.86 14.20
N LEU A 156 19.23 -5.70 12.94
CA LEU A 156 17.81 -5.63 12.55
C LEU A 156 17.38 -6.98 11.98
N GLN A 157 16.27 -7.51 12.49
CA GLN A 157 15.60 -8.69 11.96
C GLN A 157 14.21 -8.29 11.48
N ILE A 158 13.89 -8.66 10.24
CA ILE A 158 12.60 -8.40 9.60
C ILE A 158 11.90 -9.74 9.41
N TYR A 159 10.68 -9.83 9.92
CA TYR A 159 9.82 -11.00 9.76
C TYR A 159 8.55 -10.59 9.00
N LEU A 160 8.18 -11.36 7.98
CA LEU A 160 6.86 -11.29 7.36
C LEU A 160 6.10 -12.54 7.77
N ILE A 161 5.03 -12.34 8.53
CA ILE A 161 4.27 -13.42 9.16
C ILE A 161 2.82 -13.32 8.72
N ASP A 162 2.23 -14.44 8.34
CA ASP A 162 0.80 -14.53 8.10
C ASP A 162 0.03 -14.49 9.42
N ALA A 163 -0.80 -13.46 9.62
CA ALA A 163 -1.59 -13.25 10.84
C ALA A 163 -2.58 -14.38 11.13
N VAL A 164 -3.03 -15.09 10.09
CA VAL A 164 -4.05 -16.15 10.22
C VAL A 164 -3.41 -17.47 10.65
N SER A 165 -2.38 -17.91 9.92
CA SER A 165 -1.75 -19.22 10.13
C SER A 165 -0.54 -19.20 11.08
N GLY A 166 0.10 -18.04 11.26
CA GLY A 166 1.35 -17.91 12.01
C GLY A 166 2.60 -18.33 11.22
N TYR A 167 2.44 -18.62 9.92
CA TYR A 167 3.54 -19.00 9.06
C TYR A 167 4.47 -17.81 8.78
N ILE A 168 5.77 -18.01 8.99
CA ILE A 168 6.80 -17.01 8.67
C ILE A 168 7.18 -17.16 7.20
N VAL A 169 6.69 -16.25 6.37
CA VAL A 169 6.92 -16.22 4.92
C VAL A 169 8.35 -15.78 4.60
N TYR A 170 8.85 -14.78 5.31
CA TYR A 170 10.20 -14.25 5.11
C TYR A 170 10.84 -13.89 6.44
N SER A 171 12.14 -14.17 6.54
CA SER A 171 12.99 -13.81 7.66
C SER A 171 14.30 -13.26 7.11
N GLY A 172 14.56 -11.98 7.34
CA GLY A 172 15.77 -11.29 6.94
C GLY A 172 16.54 -10.80 8.15
N LYS A 173 17.86 -11.02 8.19
CA LYS A 173 18.75 -10.50 9.22
C LYS A 173 19.78 -9.57 8.59
N GLN A 174 19.90 -8.37 9.16
CA GLN A 174 20.88 -7.38 8.76
C GLN A 174 21.68 -6.91 9.97
N ASN A 175 22.99 -6.81 9.80
CA ASN A 175 23.93 -6.45 10.87
C ASN A 175 24.42 -5.00 10.68
N LYS A 176 24.86 -4.37 11.77
CA LYS A 176 25.37 -2.99 11.80
C LYS A 176 24.30 -1.96 11.41
N ILE A 177 23.11 -2.13 11.97
CA ILE A 177 21.95 -1.27 11.75
C ILE A 177 21.47 -0.70 13.08
N THR A 178 21.12 0.59 13.05
CA THR A 178 20.50 1.31 14.16
C THR A 178 19.26 2.07 13.70
N GLY A 179 18.49 2.54 14.68
CA GLY A 179 17.28 3.34 14.44
C GLY A 179 17.57 4.81 14.11
N PRO A 180 16.54 5.57 13.71
CA PRO A 180 15.12 5.18 13.66
C PRO A 180 14.81 4.23 12.49
N ILE A 181 13.86 3.32 12.70
CA ILE A 181 13.40 2.37 11.68
C ILE A 181 11.97 2.74 11.30
N HIS A 182 11.72 2.92 10.01
CA HIS A 182 10.38 3.12 9.48
C HIS A 182 10.06 1.99 8.51
N LEU A 183 8.84 1.44 8.56
CA LEU A 183 8.39 0.38 7.68
C LEU A 183 7.12 0.82 6.95
N VAL A 184 6.99 0.41 5.70
CA VAL A 184 5.74 0.45 4.95
C VAL A 184 5.58 -0.83 4.16
N HIS A 185 4.46 -1.51 4.36
CA HIS A 185 4.11 -2.73 3.67
C HIS A 185 2.94 -2.47 2.72
N CYS A 186 3.08 -2.82 1.44
CA CYS A 186 2.07 -2.55 0.42
C CYS A 186 2.15 -3.63 -0.67
N GLU A 187 1.01 -4.05 -1.23
CA GLU A 187 0.92 -5.09 -2.26
C GLU A 187 1.75 -6.34 -1.93
N ASN A 188 2.81 -6.60 -2.68
CA ASN A 188 3.71 -7.74 -2.51
C ASN A 188 5.10 -7.30 -2.01
N TRP A 189 5.25 -6.05 -1.57
CA TRP A 189 6.53 -5.48 -1.20
C TRP A 189 6.53 -4.80 0.16
N LEU A 190 7.70 -4.75 0.76
CA LEU A 190 7.99 -4.10 2.02
C LEU A 190 9.14 -3.14 1.78
N ALA A 191 8.96 -1.86 2.07
CA ALA A 191 10.06 -0.92 2.16
C ALA A 191 10.32 -0.55 3.61
N TYR A 192 11.58 -0.42 3.97
CA TYR A 192 11.96 0.05 5.29
C TYR A 192 13.23 0.88 5.22
N SER A 193 13.27 1.95 6.02
CA SER A 193 14.45 2.79 6.18
C SER A 193 15.14 2.50 7.50
N TYR A 194 16.46 2.64 7.50
CA TYR A 194 17.30 2.46 8.68
C TYR A 194 18.61 3.23 8.55
N TRP A 195 19.31 3.38 9.69
CA TRP A 195 20.67 3.91 9.71
C TRP A 195 21.69 2.78 9.64
N SER A 196 22.51 2.76 8.59
CA SER A 196 23.60 1.81 8.41
C SER A 196 24.84 2.34 9.13
N GLU A 197 25.29 1.66 10.18
CA GLU A 197 26.53 2.02 10.89
C GLU A 197 27.77 1.75 10.03
N LYS A 198 27.72 0.71 9.19
CA LYS A 198 28.82 0.38 8.26
C LYS A 198 29.06 1.52 7.27
N GLY A 199 27.98 2.04 6.69
CA GLY A 199 28.01 3.12 5.70
C GLY A 199 27.95 4.52 6.28
N ARG A 200 27.61 4.67 7.58
CA ARG A 200 27.30 5.95 8.26
C ARG A 200 26.33 6.81 7.45
N ARG A 201 25.26 6.18 6.98
CA ARG A 201 24.27 6.80 6.08
C ARG A 201 22.90 6.12 6.24
N VAL A 202 21.87 6.80 5.76
CA VAL A 202 20.52 6.23 5.68
C VAL A 202 20.42 5.34 4.46
N GLU A 203 19.83 4.16 4.65
CA GLU A 203 19.54 3.23 3.57
C GLU A 203 18.04 2.89 3.61
N VAL A 204 17.43 2.76 2.43
CA VAL A 204 16.07 2.28 2.22
C VAL A 204 16.17 0.94 1.53
N ALA A 205 15.77 -0.12 2.22
CA ALA A 205 15.72 -1.46 1.64
C ALA A 205 14.31 -1.84 1.25
N VAL A 206 14.23 -2.70 0.25
CA VAL A 206 13.00 -3.19 -0.36
C VAL A 206 13.07 -4.70 -0.39
N VAL A 207 11.99 -5.34 0.03
CA VAL A 207 11.78 -6.77 -0.13
C VAL A 207 10.52 -6.97 -0.96
N GLU A 208 10.62 -7.73 -2.04
CA GLU A 208 9.51 -8.09 -2.91
C GLU A 208 9.28 -9.60 -2.87
N LEU A 209 8.02 -10.02 -2.78
CA LEU A 209 7.63 -11.41 -2.66
C LEU A 209 6.95 -11.88 -3.96
N TYR A 210 7.36 -13.06 -4.43
CA TYR A 210 6.85 -13.69 -5.65
C TYR A 210 6.52 -15.17 -5.43
N GLU A 211 5.46 -15.66 -6.07
CA GLU A 211 5.10 -17.10 -6.07
C GLU A 211 5.92 -17.89 -7.10
N GLY A 212 6.36 -17.23 -8.17
CA GLY A 212 7.09 -17.84 -9.28
C GLY A 212 6.34 -17.68 -10.60
N LEU A 213 6.56 -18.63 -11.52
CA LEU A 213 5.94 -18.64 -12.85
C LEU A 213 4.56 -19.33 -12.88
N GLU A 214 4.28 -20.12 -11.84
CA GLU A 214 3.00 -20.82 -11.67
C GLU A 214 2.29 -20.23 -10.45
N GLN A 215 1.00 -19.93 -10.61
CA GLN A 215 0.16 -19.44 -9.52
C GLN A 215 -0.43 -20.64 -8.78
N THR A 216 -0.44 -20.62 -7.45
CA THR A 216 -0.94 -21.77 -6.70
C THR A 216 -2.48 -21.87 -6.74
N ASP A 217 -3.16 -20.74 -6.57
CA ASP A 217 -4.60 -20.61 -6.76
C ASP A 217 -4.90 -19.26 -7.40
N ALA A 218 -5.60 -19.29 -8.54
CA ALA A 218 -5.94 -18.11 -9.32
C ALA A 218 -7.15 -17.34 -8.76
N PHE A 219 -8.04 -18.03 -8.07
CA PHE A 219 -9.36 -17.49 -7.71
C PHE A 219 -9.46 -17.13 -6.24
N HIS A 220 -8.85 -17.93 -5.36
CA HIS A 220 -9.02 -17.75 -3.92
C HIS A 220 -7.67 -17.79 -3.20
N TYR A 221 -7.45 -16.81 -2.32
CA TYR A 221 -6.36 -16.88 -1.36
C TYR A 221 -6.86 -17.43 -0.04
N ASN A 222 -6.26 -18.51 0.45
CA ASN A 222 -6.58 -19.09 1.75
C ASN A 222 -5.31 -19.33 2.57
N SER A 223 -5.13 -18.53 3.62
CA SER A 223 -4.03 -18.66 4.58
C SER A 223 -3.97 -20.03 5.30
N LEU A 224 -5.09 -20.72 5.46
CA LEU A 224 -5.18 -21.98 6.22
C LEU A 224 -4.91 -23.21 5.36
N VAL A 225 -5.16 -23.11 4.07
CA VAL A 225 -4.74 -24.16 3.14
C VAL A 225 -3.26 -23.96 2.94
N HIS A 226 -2.46 -24.80 3.61
CA HIS A 226 -1.03 -24.89 3.34
C HIS A 226 -0.86 -25.29 1.88
N THR A 227 -0.78 -24.31 1.00
CA THR A 227 -0.25 -24.49 -0.33
C THR A 227 1.12 -25.12 -0.14
N LEU A 228 1.27 -26.36 -0.64
CA LEU A 228 2.50 -27.15 -0.67
C LEU A 228 3.72 -26.24 -0.73
N ALA A 229 4.36 -25.99 0.42
CA ALA A 229 5.42 -25.00 0.63
C ALA A 229 5.53 -24.01 -0.54
N ALA A 230 4.55 -23.12 -0.72
CA ALA A 230 4.60 -22.12 -1.78
C ALA A 230 6.00 -21.50 -1.69
N LYS A 231 6.84 -21.75 -2.69
CA LYS A 231 8.26 -21.40 -2.65
C LYS A 231 8.34 -19.90 -2.91
N VAL A 232 7.89 -19.12 -1.94
CA VAL A 232 7.84 -17.66 -2.01
C VAL A 232 9.28 -17.21 -2.17
N THR A 233 9.56 -16.66 -3.34
CA THR A 233 10.86 -16.12 -3.66
C THR A 233 10.86 -14.67 -3.21
N ALA A 234 11.64 -14.39 -2.18
CA ALA A 234 11.87 -13.04 -1.69
C ALA A 234 13.10 -12.46 -2.38
N LEU A 235 12.91 -11.36 -3.11
CA LEU A 235 13.99 -10.57 -3.67
C LEU A 235 14.19 -9.34 -2.80
N SER A 236 15.43 -9.02 -2.47
CA SER A 236 15.76 -7.90 -1.60
C SER A 236 16.85 -7.06 -2.20
N GLN A 237 16.68 -5.74 -2.16
CA GLN A 237 17.68 -4.78 -2.61
C GLN A 237 17.70 -3.58 -1.66
N ALA A 238 18.89 -3.02 -1.40
CA ALA A 238 19.06 -1.82 -0.59
C ALA A 238 19.48 -0.64 -1.44
N TYR A 239 19.01 0.55 -1.07
CA TYR A 239 19.32 1.82 -1.72
C TYR A 239 19.82 2.82 -0.68
N ILE A 240 20.73 3.69 -1.08
CA ILE A 240 21.25 4.77 -0.26
C ILE A 240 20.32 5.97 -0.45
N PHE A 241 19.85 6.50 0.67
CA PHE A 241 19.08 7.74 0.67
C PHE A 241 19.95 8.83 1.29
N PRO A 242 20.26 9.92 0.56
CA PRO A 242 21.26 10.89 1.01
C PRO A 242 20.78 11.80 2.16
N GLN A 243 19.49 11.77 2.49
CA GLN A 243 18.88 12.58 3.54
C GLN A 243 18.35 11.73 4.70
N GLY A 244 17.96 12.38 5.80
CA GLY A 244 17.26 11.73 6.90
C GLY A 244 15.83 11.32 6.51
N VAL A 245 15.29 10.31 7.20
CA VAL A 245 13.87 9.90 7.08
C VAL A 245 13.21 10.07 8.44
N ALA A 246 12.11 10.83 8.48
CA ALA A 246 11.30 11.08 9.67
C ALA A 246 10.04 10.21 9.71
N ALA A 247 9.43 9.97 8.54
CA ALA A 247 8.27 9.10 8.38
C ALA A 247 8.21 8.55 6.95
N LEU A 248 7.58 7.40 6.79
CA LEU A 248 7.28 6.79 5.50
C LEU A 248 5.77 6.61 5.32
N GLY A 249 5.32 6.65 4.08
CA GLY A 249 3.94 6.35 3.69
C GLY A 249 3.88 5.86 2.24
N VAL A 250 2.71 5.47 1.76
CA VAL A 250 2.52 5.05 0.37
C VAL A 250 1.27 5.69 -0.22
N THR A 251 1.33 6.03 -1.50
CA THR A 251 0.17 6.55 -2.25
C THR A 251 -0.86 5.46 -2.51
N GLU A 252 -2.13 5.81 -2.42
CA GLU A 252 -3.26 4.88 -2.61
C GLU A 252 -4.23 5.43 -3.66
N THR A 253 -4.68 4.54 -4.55
CA THR A 253 -5.67 4.84 -5.60
C THR A 253 -6.80 3.81 -5.56
N GLU A 254 -7.89 4.07 -6.26
CA GLU A 254 -9.16 3.35 -6.06
C GLU A 254 -9.10 1.89 -6.52
N LEU A 255 -8.42 1.65 -7.64
CA LEU A 255 -8.27 0.34 -8.28
C LEU A 255 -6.84 -0.20 -8.19
N GLY A 256 -5.87 0.64 -7.83
CA GLY A 256 -4.45 0.26 -7.77
C GLY A 256 -3.85 -0.02 -9.16
N LEU A 257 -4.34 0.66 -10.21
CA LEU A 257 -3.72 0.68 -11.53
C LEU A 257 -2.48 1.59 -11.52
N SER A 258 -2.60 2.78 -10.92
CA SER A 258 -1.46 3.70 -10.83
C SER A 258 -0.36 3.11 -9.94
N THR A 259 0.90 3.34 -10.33
CA THR A 259 2.04 2.79 -9.58
C THR A 259 2.11 3.41 -8.20
N ARG A 260 1.98 2.58 -7.16
CA ARG A 260 2.14 3.04 -5.78
C ARG A 260 3.54 3.58 -5.54
N SER A 261 3.64 4.80 -5.04
CA SER A 261 4.91 5.45 -4.77
C SER A 261 5.14 5.59 -3.27
N LEU A 262 6.40 5.53 -2.85
CA LEU A 262 6.81 5.69 -1.45
C LEU A 262 6.92 7.17 -1.13
N LEU A 263 6.19 7.60 -0.11
CA LEU A 263 6.27 8.94 0.47
C LEU A 263 7.32 8.96 1.56
N VAL A 264 8.22 9.94 1.50
CA VAL A 264 9.29 10.13 2.47
C VAL A 264 9.19 11.53 3.06
N ALA A 265 8.97 11.60 4.38
CA ALA A 265 9.13 12.84 5.13
C ALA A 265 10.59 12.99 5.54
N MET A 266 11.19 14.14 5.24
CA MET A 266 12.54 14.49 5.67
C MET A 266 12.50 15.30 6.97
N PRO A 267 13.52 15.20 7.84
CA PRO A 267 13.56 15.94 9.11
C PRO A 267 13.48 17.46 8.98
N PHE A 268 13.99 18.02 7.88
CA PHE A 268 13.91 19.46 7.61
C PHE A 268 12.56 19.91 7.03
N GLY A 269 11.61 18.98 6.89
CA GLY A 269 10.22 19.26 6.58
C GLY A 269 9.85 19.22 5.10
N ALA A 270 10.72 18.74 4.21
CA ALA A 270 10.36 18.41 2.84
C ALA A 270 9.69 17.03 2.73
N ILE A 271 8.78 16.89 1.77
CA ILE A 271 8.14 15.63 1.42
C ILE A 271 8.56 15.25 0.00
N TYR A 272 9.07 14.03 -0.14
CA TYR A 272 9.58 13.50 -1.41
C TYR A 272 8.84 12.22 -1.80
N VAL A 273 8.55 12.06 -3.10
CA VAL A 273 7.92 10.87 -3.66
C VAL A 273 8.95 10.04 -4.40
N ILE A 274 9.16 8.80 -3.96
CA ILE A 274 9.99 7.84 -4.68
C ILE A 274 9.06 6.92 -5.48
N SER A 275 9.17 6.98 -6.80
CA SER A 275 8.48 6.03 -7.67
C SER A 275 8.96 4.60 -7.38
N LYS A 276 8.02 3.65 -7.31
CA LYS A 276 8.33 2.23 -7.13
C LYS A 276 9.23 1.64 -8.22
N ARG A 277 9.29 2.27 -9.41
CA ARG A 277 10.23 1.89 -10.48
C ARG A 277 11.69 2.12 -10.12
N LEU A 278 11.98 3.17 -9.34
CA LEU A 278 13.31 3.42 -8.80
C LEU A 278 13.59 2.46 -7.63
N LEU A 279 12.56 2.19 -6.83
CA LEU A 279 12.61 1.35 -5.64
C LEU A 279 12.22 -0.10 -5.95
N ASP A 280 12.89 -0.74 -6.92
CA ASP A 280 12.59 -2.09 -7.41
C ASP A 280 13.69 -3.09 -6.99
N ALA A 281 13.32 -4.23 -6.40
CA ALA A 281 14.28 -5.23 -5.94
C ALA A 281 14.97 -6.00 -7.09
N ARG A 282 14.42 -5.95 -8.30
CA ARG A 282 14.90 -6.69 -9.48
C ARG A 282 15.89 -5.92 -10.35
N ARG A 283 16.27 -4.69 -9.97
CA ARG A 283 17.20 -3.87 -10.76
C ARG A 283 18.56 -4.57 -10.83
N PRO A 284 19.06 -4.92 -12.04
CA PRO A 284 20.29 -5.68 -12.17
C PRO A 284 21.51 -4.77 -12.17
N LEU A 285 22.67 -5.28 -11.77
CA LEU A 285 23.95 -4.56 -11.93
C LEU A 285 24.33 -4.43 -13.41
N GLU A 286 24.13 -5.50 -14.18
CA GLU A 286 24.40 -5.55 -15.61
C GLU A 286 23.09 -5.75 -16.38
N MET A 287 22.84 -4.92 -17.39
CA MET A 287 21.61 -4.98 -18.18
C MET A 287 21.73 -6.05 -19.26
N THR A 288 20.86 -7.06 -19.19
CA THR A 288 20.63 -8.02 -20.27
C THR A 288 19.50 -7.55 -21.18
N GLN A 289 19.40 -8.13 -22.39
CA GLN A 289 18.35 -7.78 -23.35
C GLN A 289 16.95 -8.07 -22.79
N GLU A 290 16.75 -9.21 -22.13
CA GLU A 290 15.45 -9.57 -21.52
C GLU A 290 15.00 -8.56 -20.44
N LEU A 291 15.94 -8.10 -19.60
CA LEU A 291 15.64 -7.12 -18.56
C LEU A 291 15.42 -5.71 -19.15
N ALA A 292 16.07 -5.40 -20.27
CA ALA A 292 15.81 -4.17 -21.01
C ALA A 292 14.43 -4.18 -21.68
N GLU A 293 13.97 -5.32 -22.19
CA GLU A 293 12.60 -5.49 -22.72
C GLU A 293 11.53 -5.29 -21.64
N GLU A 294 11.83 -5.65 -20.38
CA GLU A 294 10.98 -5.33 -19.21
C GLU A 294 11.01 -3.85 -18.80
N MET A 295 11.82 -3.01 -19.48
CA MET A 295 12.05 -1.60 -19.15
C MET A 295 12.55 -1.41 -17.71
N LEU A 296 13.36 -2.36 -17.21
CA LEU A 296 14.04 -2.25 -15.93
C LEU A 296 15.17 -1.24 -15.99
N LEU A 297 15.37 -0.54 -14.89
CA LEU A 297 16.48 0.39 -14.72
C LEU A 297 17.69 -0.36 -14.15
N PRO A 298 18.92 -0.12 -14.64
CA PRO A 298 20.12 -0.68 -14.03
C PRO A 298 20.21 -0.24 -12.57
N TYR A 299 20.70 -1.12 -11.70
CA TYR A 299 20.86 -0.82 -10.28
C TYR A 299 21.84 0.32 -10.10
N ARG A 300 21.36 1.38 -9.46
CA ARG A 300 22.18 2.47 -8.92
C ARG A 300 21.85 2.58 -7.45
N PRO A 301 22.83 2.40 -6.56
CA PRO A 301 22.55 2.34 -5.13
C PRO A 301 22.06 3.68 -4.62
N GLU A 302 22.55 4.81 -5.14
CA GLU A 302 22.14 6.14 -4.71
C GLU A 302 20.82 6.55 -5.37
N LEU A 303 19.85 6.94 -4.54
CA LEU A 303 18.61 7.55 -5.00
C LEU A 303 18.84 9.04 -5.23
N PRO A 304 18.68 9.53 -6.47
CA PRO A 304 18.80 10.96 -6.73
C PRO A 304 17.67 11.70 -6.02
N ILE A 305 17.98 12.91 -5.54
CA ILE A 305 16.99 13.84 -5.01
C ILE A 305 17.15 15.13 -5.81
N ALA A 306 16.10 15.50 -6.55
CA ALA A 306 15.99 16.81 -7.14
C ALA A 306 15.06 17.67 -6.28
N SER A 307 15.42 18.93 -6.06
CA SER A 307 14.58 19.86 -5.29
C SER A 307 13.23 20.13 -5.95
N GLU A 308 13.13 19.91 -7.27
CA GLU A 308 11.92 20.06 -8.08
C GLU A 308 10.86 19.00 -7.75
N ASP A 309 11.30 17.86 -7.22
CA ASP A 309 10.43 16.73 -6.87
C ASP A 309 9.84 16.85 -5.45
N PHE A 310 10.14 17.93 -4.72
CA PHE A 310 9.54 18.18 -3.41
C PHE A 310 8.10 18.63 -3.55
N ILE A 311 7.19 17.81 -3.03
CA ILE A 311 5.73 18.02 -3.15
C ILE A 311 5.30 19.33 -2.51
N ASN A 312 5.89 19.65 -1.36
CA ASN A 312 5.51 20.80 -0.55
C ASN A 312 6.25 22.08 -0.95
N TYR A 313 7.02 22.08 -2.05
CA TYR A 313 7.73 23.24 -2.58
C TYR A 313 8.48 24.03 -1.48
N ASN A 314 7.97 25.22 -1.11
CA ASN A 314 8.56 26.12 -0.11
C ASN A 314 7.88 26.03 1.29
N GLN A 315 6.93 25.12 1.49
CA GLN A 315 6.17 24.97 2.72
C GLN A 315 6.77 23.86 3.59
N SER A 316 7.82 24.15 4.35
CA SER A 316 8.44 23.18 5.25
C SER A 316 7.51 22.78 6.41
N ILE A 317 7.28 21.48 6.59
CA ILE A 317 6.39 20.92 7.61
C ILE A 317 7.22 20.18 8.66
N HIS A 318 7.31 20.71 9.87
CA HIS A 318 8.13 20.08 10.90
C HIS A 318 7.37 18.98 11.64
N GLY A 319 8.12 18.06 12.26
CA GLY A 319 7.57 17.07 13.17
C GLY A 319 6.54 16.12 12.56
N ILE A 320 6.64 15.80 11.26
CA ILE A 320 5.75 14.83 10.59
C ILE A 320 5.83 13.48 11.31
N ARG A 321 4.68 13.01 11.79
CA ARG A 321 4.54 11.70 12.45
C ARG A 321 4.14 10.60 11.48
N GLY A 322 3.42 10.96 10.42
CA GLY A 322 2.97 10.01 9.42
C GLY A 322 2.18 10.68 8.30
N PHE A 323 1.78 9.84 7.36
CA PHE A 323 0.93 10.22 6.23
C PHE A 323 -0.39 9.48 6.30
N LYS A 324 -1.46 10.13 5.86
CA LYS A 324 -2.70 9.48 5.51
C LYS A 324 -3.00 9.73 4.04
N THR A 325 -3.11 8.66 3.27
CA THR A 325 -3.47 8.71 1.85
C THR A 325 -4.87 8.17 1.65
N SER A 326 -5.54 8.66 0.61
CA SER A 326 -6.88 8.22 0.20
C SER A 326 -7.04 8.38 -1.31
N PRO A 327 -7.79 7.50 -1.99
CA PRO A 327 -8.22 7.75 -3.36
C PRO A 327 -9.08 9.02 -3.45
N SER A 328 -9.01 9.72 -4.58
CA SER A 328 -9.79 10.94 -4.86
C SER A 328 -11.06 10.69 -5.67
N GLY A 329 -11.23 9.48 -6.23
CA GLY A 329 -12.24 9.13 -7.24
C GLY A 329 -11.72 9.15 -8.68
N LEU A 330 -10.50 9.65 -8.91
CA LEU A 330 -9.77 9.49 -10.17
C LEU A 330 -8.56 8.58 -9.94
N GLU A 331 -8.39 7.57 -10.79
CA GLU A 331 -7.35 6.54 -10.58
C GLU A 331 -5.93 7.11 -10.70
N SER A 332 -5.73 8.12 -11.54
CA SER A 332 -4.46 8.84 -11.67
C SER A 332 -4.06 9.71 -10.47
N THR A 333 -4.93 9.89 -9.47
CA THR A 333 -4.68 10.84 -8.38
C THR A 333 -4.96 10.28 -6.98
N SER A 334 -4.14 10.70 -6.01
CA SER A 334 -4.22 10.30 -4.61
C SER A 334 -4.21 11.53 -3.71
N LEU A 335 -5.11 11.60 -2.73
CA LEU A 335 -5.13 12.65 -1.71
C LEU A 335 -4.16 12.27 -0.60
N MET A 336 -3.27 13.19 -0.21
CA MET A 336 -2.30 12.98 0.86
C MET A 336 -2.45 14.06 1.93
N LEU A 337 -2.61 13.62 3.18
CA LEU A 337 -2.51 14.44 4.38
C LEU A 337 -1.26 14.03 5.16
N ALA A 338 -0.28 14.92 5.24
CA ALA A 338 0.83 14.80 6.19
C ALA A 338 0.41 15.42 7.53
N TYR A 339 0.59 14.68 8.62
CA TYR A 339 0.21 15.14 9.96
C TYR A 339 1.38 15.03 10.94
N GLY A 340 1.52 16.05 11.78
CA GLY A 340 2.61 16.18 12.73
C GLY A 340 2.34 17.24 13.77
N THR A 341 3.29 18.17 13.94
CA THR A 341 3.01 19.45 14.60
C THR A 341 2.15 20.33 13.70
N ASP A 342 2.46 20.32 12.41
CA ASP A 342 1.72 21.03 11.37
C ASP A 342 0.93 20.02 10.51
N LEU A 343 -0.05 20.54 9.78
CA LEU A 343 -0.89 19.76 8.85
C LEU A 343 -0.64 20.28 7.44
N PHE A 344 -0.45 19.36 6.49
CA PHE A 344 -0.32 19.70 5.08
C PHE A 344 -1.11 18.72 4.23
N PHE A 345 -1.91 19.26 3.33
CA PHE A 345 -2.79 18.50 2.47
C PHE A 345 -2.53 18.86 1.01
N THR A 346 -2.40 17.85 0.15
CA THR A 346 -2.28 18.04 -1.29
C THR A 346 -2.72 16.79 -2.05
N GLN A 347 -2.95 16.95 -3.35
CA GLN A 347 -3.15 15.86 -4.28
C GLN A 347 -1.81 15.44 -4.89
N LEU A 348 -1.67 14.14 -5.16
CA LEU A 348 -0.50 13.51 -5.75
C LEU A 348 -0.89 12.78 -7.03
N THR A 349 0.03 12.73 -7.99
CA THR A 349 -0.15 12.09 -9.30
C THR A 349 0.99 11.09 -9.57
N PRO A 350 1.01 9.93 -8.89
CA PRO A 350 2.18 9.04 -8.87
C PRO A 350 2.58 8.46 -10.24
N SER A 351 1.67 8.40 -11.20
CA SER A 351 1.95 8.03 -12.60
C SER A 351 1.64 9.15 -13.60
N GLY A 352 1.49 10.39 -13.13
CA GLY A 352 0.95 11.50 -13.93
C GLY A 352 -0.57 11.43 -14.11
N THR A 353 -1.15 12.47 -14.68
CA THR A 353 -2.60 12.60 -14.94
C THR A 353 -2.97 11.96 -16.28
N PHE A 354 -3.31 10.67 -16.27
CA PHE A 354 -3.73 9.94 -17.48
C PHE A 354 -5.24 9.90 -17.69
N ASP A 355 -6.03 10.15 -16.63
CA ASP A 355 -7.51 10.19 -16.71
C ASP A 355 -8.07 11.60 -16.87
N ILE A 356 -7.19 12.61 -16.91
CA ILE A 356 -7.55 14.03 -17.01
C ILE A 356 -6.89 14.59 -18.26
N LEU A 357 -7.63 15.40 -19.00
CA LEU A 357 -7.07 16.15 -20.12
C LEU A 357 -6.01 17.12 -19.59
N LYS A 358 -4.90 17.27 -20.30
CA LYS A 358 -3.86 18.24 -19.91
C LYS A 358 -4.46 19.64 -19.77
N ASP A 359 -4.04 20.37 -18.75
CA ASP A 359 -4.45 21.76 -18.55
C ASP A 359 -4.02 22.65 -19.74
N ASP A 360 -2.86 22.36 -20.33
CA ASP A 360 -2.30 23.06 -21.50
C ASP A 360 -2.82 22.53 -22.85
N PHE A 361 -4.00 21.88 -22.88
CA PHE A 361 -4.53 21.34 -24.13
C PHE A 361 -5.02 22.44 -25.08
N ASP A 362 -4.45 22.49 -26.29
CA ASP A 362 -4.79 23.51 -27.29
C ASP A 362 -6.12 23.20 -27.99
N HIS A 363 -7.21 23.60 -27.34
CA HIS A 363 -8.56 23.50 -27.88
C HIS A 363 -8.77 24.33 -29.15
N LEU A 364 -8.00 25.42 -29.29
CA LEU A 364 -8.13 26.34 -30.41
C LEU A 364 -7.57 25.71 -31.69
N LEU A 365 -6.38 25.10 -31.61
CA LEU A 365 -5.75 24.39 -32.73
C LEU A 365 -6.68 23.30 -33.29
N ILE A 366 -7.23 22.44 -32.43
CA ILE A 366 -8.10 21.35 -32.88
C ILE A 366 -9.37 21.89 -33.52
N SER A 367 -9.95 22.95 -32.94
CA SER A 367 -11.14 23.59 -33.50
C SER A 367 -10.88 24.15 -34.90
N ILE A 368 -9.75 24.83 -35.12
CA ILE A 368 -9.35 25.35 -36.44
C ILE A 368 -9.12 24.22 -37.43
N VAL A 369 -8.39 23.18 -37.05
CA VAL A 369 -8.09 22.03 -37.92
C VAL A 369 -9.38 21.33 -38.36
N LEU A 370 -10.31 21.14 -37.43
CA LEU A 370 -11.59 20.48 -37.71
C LEU A 370 -12.44 21.33 -38.65
N LEU A 371 -12.54 22.64 -38.41
CA LEU A 371 -13.25 23.56 -39.30
C LEU A 371 -12.64 23.58 -40.71
N THR A 372 -11.30 23.59 -40.79
CA THR A 372 -10.56 23.58 -42.06
C THR A 372 -10.80 22.29 -42.84
N LEU A 373 -10.80 21.14 -42.15
CA LEU A 373 -11.12 19.83 -42.74
C LEU A 373 -12.55 19.76 -43.28
N VAL A 374 -13.52 20.33 -42.54
CA VAL A 374 -14.93 20.36 -42.98
C VAL A 374 -15.09 21.22 -44.23
N ILE A 375 -14.53 22.44 -44.23
CA ILE A 375 -14.58 23.35 -45.38
C ILE A 375 -13.85 22.72 -46.58
N GLY A 376 -12.66 22.16 -46.36
CA GLY A 376 -11.88 21.47 -47.38
C GLY A 376 -12.64 20.30 -47.99
N SER A 377 -13.30 19.47 -47.16
CA SER A 377 -14.11 18.34 -47.62
C SER A 377 -15.30 18.79 -48.48
N LEU A 378 -15.99 19.86 -48.09
CA LEU A 378 -17.12 20.41 -48.86
C LEU A 378 -16.66 20.94 -50.23
N LEU A 379 -15.52 21.63 -50.27
CA LEU A 379 -14.91 22.12 -51.51
C LEU A 379 -14.49 20.95 -52.41
N CYS A 380 -13.76 19.98 -51.87
CA CYS A 380 -13.35 18.77 -52.60
C CYS A 380 -14.55 17.98 -53.11
N LYS A 381 -15.63 17.86 -52.33
CA LYS A 381 -16.88 17.18 -52.77
C LYS A 381 -17.53 17.91 -53.94
N ARG A 382 -17.59 19.24 -53.91
CA ARG A 382 -18.11 20.03 -55.03
C ARG A 382 -17.24 19.88 -56.28
N LEU A 383 -15.92 19.99 -56.13
CA LEU A 383 -14.97 19.82 -57.22
C LEU A 383 -15.03 18.41 -57.81
N GLY A 384 -15.11 17.39 -56.96
CA GLY A 384 -15.23 15.98 -57.36
C GLY A 384 -16.51 15.71 -58.14
N LYS A 385 -17.68 16.18 -57.67
CA LYS A 385 -18.95 16.08 -58.41
C LYS A 385 -18.88 16.74 -59.77
N ASN A 386 -18.29 17.93 -59.85
CA ASN A 386 -18.18 18.64 -61.12
C ASN A 386 -17.25 17.91 -62.10
N ASN A 387 -16.13 17.35 -61.61
CA ASN A 387 -15.20 16.59 -62.46
C ASN A 387 -15.80 15.25 -62.90
N SER A 388 -16.47 14.51 -62.02
CA SER A 388 -17.14 13.26 -62.39
C SER A 388 -18.26 13.50 -63.40
N LEU A 389 -19.02 14.59 -63.24
CA LEU A 389 -20.03 14.99 -64.22
C LEU A 389 -19.37 15.29 -65.57
N LYS A 390 -18.29 16.08 -65.61
CA LYS A 390 -17.56 16.36 -66.86
C LYS A 390 -17.04 15.10 -67.55
N GLN A 391 -16.51 14.13 -66.80
CA GLN A 391 -16.04 12.85 -67.34
C GLN A 391 -17.19 11.98 -67.87
N ALA A 392 -18.35 11.98 -67.22
CA ALA A 392 -19.50 11.20 -67.66
C ALA A 392 -20.21 11.78 -68.90
N TRP A 393 -19.96 13.06 -69.23
CA TRP A 393 -20.49 13.75 -70.40
C TRP A 393 -19.50 13.82 -71.56
N GLN A 394 -18.28 13.30 -71.37
CA GLN A 394 -17.38 12.89 -72.47
C GLN A 394 -17.72 11.46 -72.88
#